data_AF-A0A9N8HZZ1-F1
#
_entry.id   AF-A0A9N8HZZ1-F1
#
_cell.length_a   1.000
_cell.length_b   1.000
_cell.length_c   1.000
_cell.angle_alpha   90.00
_cell.angle_beta   90.00
_cell.angle_gamma   90.00
#
_symmetry.space_group_name_H-M   'P 1'
#
loop_
_entity.id
_entity.type
_entity.pdbx_description
1 polymer ?
#
loop_
_entity_poly.entity_id
_entity_poly.type
_entity_poly.pdbx_seq_one_letter_code
_entity_poly.pdbx_strand_id
1 'polypeptide(L)'
;MSASSTPAGSSSAATASLPSSIAQAISEMQMPLSTESYAPMYYKSLPEMVQIRRDVPNMPDFVRDVVGTIALIVAGSKTNNDEKEYLARCAAALILLGHGGTDEAHDLVSPLSWPNELPFAYGPPVVVPEQVLTLASYVHALVHRREGPFESEFGMTGFNNADYWAGSALRSPEGAEALPLEEIRTSILNLAQTMSSNPQQQSAASSQAQAQAQASSPPALQQWMQTHFAEQELAFPAWDPRALNELCSNLQQQQQQQQQPAAQTTNDDTLQQFAEQAVLLEMKILLKHTLKAIGYDV
;
A
#
# COMPACT_ATOMS: atom_id res chain seq x y z
N MET A 1 28.38 24.58 49.13
CA MET A 1 27.55 24.99 47.97
C MET A 1 27.00 23.72 47.34
N SER A 2 25.77 23.35 47.68
CA SER A 2 25.12 22.14 47.17
C SER A 2 24.16 22.55 46.06
N ALA A 3 24.51 22.24 44.82
CA ALA A 3 23.64 22.46 43.67
C ALA A 3 22.58 21.36 43.62
N SER A 4 21.33 21.74 43.86
CA SER A 4 20.15 20.89 43.69
C SER A 4 19.79 20.87 42.21
N SER A 5 20.02 19.74 41.54
CA SER A 5 19.54 19.49 40.18
C SER A 5 18.10 18.98 40.22
N THR A 6 17.16 19.80 39.80
CA THR A 6 15.76 19.42 39.59
C THR A 6 15.67 18.52 38.35
N PRO A 7 15.03 17.34 38.41
CA PRO A 7 14.87 16.50 37.23
C PRO A 7 13.85 17.14 36.29
N ALA A 8 14.23 17.30 35.02
CA ALA A 8 13.31 17.72 33.96
C ALA A 8 12.25 16.63 33.79
N GLY A 9 11.01 16.91 34.19
CA GLY A 9 9.88 16.04 33.95
C GLY A 9 9.62 15.95 32.45
N SER A 10 9.83 14.77 31.87
CA SER A 10 9.41 14.46 30.50
C SER A 10 7.88 14.43 30.45
N SER A 11 7.25 15.52 30.01
CA SER A 11 5.83 15.50 29.69
C SER A 11 5.63 14.61 28.47
N SER A 12 5.13 13.39 28.66
CA SER A 12 4.55 12.58 27.60
C SER A 12 3.51 13.42 26.88
N ALA A 13 3.77 13.75 25.61
CA ALA A 13 2.83 14.47 24.78
C ALA A 13 1.60 13.58 24.57
N ALA A 14 0.42 14.05 24.94
CA ALA A 14 -0.83 13.34 24.70
C ALA A 14 -1.05 13.16 23.19
N THR A 15 -1.17 11.91 22.74
CA THR A 15 -1.51 11.53 21.37
C THR A 15 -2.97 11.89 21.06
N ALA A 16 -3.25 12.27 19.82
CA ALA A 16 -4.61 12.60 19.38
C ALA A 16 -5.36 11.36 18.90
N SER A 17 -6.67 11.28 19.14
CA SER A 17 -7.52 10.27 18.52
C SER A 17 -7.77 10.59 17.04
N LEU A 18 -7.81 9.58 16.19
CA LEU A 18 -8.13 9.73 14.78
C LEU A 18 -9.59 10.22 14.57
N PRO A 19 -9.87 11.13 13.62
CA PRO A 19 -11.23 11.49 13.26
C PRO A 19 -12.04 10.26 12.85
N SER A 20 -13.30 10.16 13.30
CA SER A 20 -14.12 8.95 13.10
C SER A 20 -14.36 8.61 11.64
N SER A 21 -14.51 9.60 10.77
CA SER A 21 -14.66 9.40 9.32
C SER A 21 -13.40 8.81 8.70
N ILE A 22 -12.20 9.22 9.15
CA ILE A 22 -10.93 8.66 8.69
C ILE A 22 -10.79 7.22 9.22
N ALA A 23 -11.08 6.98 10.50
CA ALA A 23 -11.05 5.63 11.08
C ALA A 23 -12.00 4.66 10.34
N GLN A 24 -13.20 5.13 10.00
CA GLN A 24 -14.15 4.37 9.19
C GLN A 24 -13.59 4.07 7.80
N ALA A 25 -13.09 5.09 7.10
CA ALA A 25 -12.50 4.91 5.76
C ALA A 25 -11.38 3.87 5.77
N ILE A 26 -10.52 3.86 6.79
CA ILE A 26 -9.45 2.86 6.97
C ILE A 26 -10.02 1.44 7.15
N SER A 27 -11.08 1.31 7.93
CA SER A 27 -11.73 0.01 8.17
C SER A 27 -12.33 -0.59 6.90
N GLU A 28 -12.78 0.27 5.98
CA GLU A 28 -13.46 -0.10 4.74
C GLU A 28 -12.51 -0.29 3.54
N MET A 29 -11.21 0.00 3.69
CA MET A 29 -10.21 -0.16 2.63
C MET A 29 -10.17 -1.60 2.09
N GLN A 30 -10.07 -1.73 0.76
CA GLN A 30 -9.97 -2.99 0.03
C GLN A 30 -8.94 -2.88 -1.10
N MET A 31 -8.35 -4.02 -1.49
CA MET A 31 -7.41 -4.10 -2.62
C MET A 31 -7.67 -5.36 -3.45
N PRO A 32 -8.81 -5.42 -4.16
CA PRO A 32 -9.13 -6.58 -4.99
C PRO A 32 -8.15 -6.69 -6.16
N LEU A 33 -7.72 -7.89 -6.52
CA LEU A 33 -6.73 -8.15 -7.59
C LEU A 33 -7.36 -8.86 -8.80
N SER A 34 -8.67 -8.74 -8.98
CA SER A 34 -9.33 -9.23 -10.19
C SER A 34 -8.90 -8.41 -11.41
N THR A 35 -9.00 -9.00 -12.60
CA THR A 35 -8.66 -8.31 -13.86
C THR A 35 -9.42 -6.99 -14.03
N GLU A 36 -10.68 -6.94 -13.57
CA GLU A 36 -11.54 -5.75 -13.62
C GLU A 36 -11.21 -4.70 -12.55
N SER A 37 -10.38 -5.05 -11.56
CA SER A 37 -9.99 -4.16 -10.47
C SER A 37 -8.85 -3.22 -10.85
N TYR A 38 -8.02 -3.61 -11.83
CA TYR A 38 -7.00 -2.72 -12.37
C TYR A 38 -7.66 -1.67 -13.25
N ALA A 39 -7.17 -0.43 -13.16
CA ALA A 39 -7.64 0.66 -14.01
C ALA A 39 -6.45 1.46 -14.55
N PRO A 40 -6.49 1.91 -15.81
CA PRO A 40 -5.50 2.85 -16.32
C PRO A 40 -5.64 4.17 -15.56
N MET A 41 -4.52 4.84 -15.30
CA MET A 41 -4.55 6.21 -14.80
C MET A 41 -4.83 7.19 -15.95
N TYR A 42 -5.57 8.25 -15.64
CA TYR A 42 -5.89 9.34 -16.56
C TYR A 42 -4.91 10.51 -16.43
N TYR A 43 -4.11 10.56 -15.36
CA TYR A 43 -3.13 11.61 -15.06
C TYR A 43 -3.77 13.00 -15.10
N LYS A 44 -4.91 13.13 -14.42
CA LYS A 44 -5.70 14.37 -14.34
C LYS A 44 -5.47 15.02 -12.98
N SER A 45 -5.47 16.35 -12.97
CA SER A 45 -5.33 17.12 -11.74
C SER A 45 -6.47 16.85 -10.76
N LEU A 46 -6.26 17.05 -9.45
CA LEU A 46 -7.33 16.95 -8.44
C LEU A 46 -8.63 17.69 -8.86
N PRO A 47 -8.62 18.95 -9.35
CA PRO A 47 -9.85 19.61 -9.78
C PRO A 47 -10.56 18.92 -10.96
N GLU A 48 -9.80 18.37 -11.92
CA GLU A 48 -10.36 17.60 -13.03
C GLU A 48 -10.93 16.26 -12.55
N MET A 49 -10.25 15.58 -11.62
CA MET A 49 -10.73 14.33 -11.02
C MET A 49 -12.03 14.53 -10.25
N VAL A 50 -12.16 15.62 -9.49
CA VAL A 50 -13.43 16.02 -8.85
C VAL A 50 -14.55 16.18 -9.88
N GLN A 51 -14.25 16.73 -11.06
CA GLN A 51 -15.22 16.87 -12.14
C GLN A 51 -15.58 15.52 -12.78
N ILE A 52 -14.59 14.63 -12.98
CA ILE A 52 -14.79 13.28 -13.55
C ILE A 52 -15.63 12.43 -12.62
N ARG A 53 -15.38 12.50 -11.30
CA ARG A 53 -16.04 11.65 -10.30
C ARG A 53 -17.34 12.24 -9.74
N ARG A 54 -17.73 13.46 -10.12
CA ARG A 54 -18.92 14.15 -9.60
C ARG A 54 -20.17 13.25 -9.65
N ASP A 55 -20.35 12.54 -10.76
CA ASP A 55 -21.55 11.77 -11.05
C ASP A 55 -21.40 10.27 -10.69
N VAL A 56 -20.28 9.85 -10.10
CA VAL A 56 -20.09 8.47 -9.67
C VAL A 56 -20.96 8.20 -8.43
N PRO A 57 -21.96 7.30 -8.52
CA PRO A 57 -22.84 7.01 -7.39
C PRO A 57 -22.06 6.42 -6.22
N ASN A 58 -22.46 6.76 -4.98
CA ASN A 58 -21.89 6.18 -3.75
C ASN A 58 -20.38 6.39 -3.55
N MET A 59 -19.76 7.31 -4.30
CA MET A 59 -18.36 7.69 -4.06
C MET A 59 -18.23 8.36 -2.68
N PRO A 60 -17.34 7.87 -1.78
CA PRO A 60 -17.14 8.46 -0.47
C PRO A 60 -16.73 9.93 -0.53
N ASP A 61 -17.17 10.72 0.44
CA ASP A 61 -16.90 12.16 0.47
C ASP A 61 -15.41 12.49 0.51
N PHE A 62 -14.58 11.68 1.16
CA PHE A 62 -13.13 11.91 1.22
C PHE A 62 -12.43 11.73 -0.14
N VAL A 63 -13.04 10.96 -1.06
CA VAL A 63 -12.56 10.86 -2.46
C VAL A 63 -12.98 12.10 -3.26
N ARG A 64 -14.15 12.67 -2.95
CA ARG A 64 -14.65 13.88 -3.60
C ARG A 64 -13.96 15.16 -3.12
N ASP A 65 -13.57 15.20 -1.85
CA ASP A 65 -12.91 16.33 -1.20
C ASP A 65 -11.56 15.92 -0.63
N VAL A 66 -10.60 15.68 -1.53
CA VAL A 66 -9.23 15.30 -1.19
C VAL A 66 -8.56 16.38 -0.33
N VAL A 67 -8.80 17.66 -0.63
CA VAL A 67 -8.23 18.79 0.12
C VAL A 67 -8.77 18.83 1.54
N GLY A 68 -10.09 18.69 1.71
CA GLY A 68 -10.72 18.60 3.03
C GLY A 68 -10.25 17.38 3.82
N THR A 69 -9.99 16.26 3.15
CA THR A 69 -9.45 15.05 3.76
C THR A 69 -8.05 15.27 4.34
N ILE A 70 -7.15 15.89 3.58
CA ILE A 70 -5.81 16.26 4.05
C ILE A 70 -5.94 17.22 5.25
N ALA A 71 -6.77 18.26 5.13
CA ALA A 71 -6.98 19.22 6.21
C ALA A 71 -7.49 18.53 7.50
N LEU A 72 -8.38 17.54 7.36
CA LEU A 72 -8.90 16.76 8.49
C LEU A 72 -7.82 15.91 9.16
N ILE A 73 -6.91 15.31 8.38
CA ILE A 73 -5.76 14.54 8.89
C ILE A 73 -4.71 15.47 9.54
N VAL A 74 -4.53 16.69 9.04
CA VAL A 74 -3.58 17.65 9.62
C VAL A 74 -4.11 18.25 10.93
N ALA A 75 -5.42 18.52 11.01
CA ALA A 75 -6.05 19.20 12.14
C ALA A 75 -5.85 18.52 13.51
N GLY A 76 -5.49 17.24 13.53
CA GLY A 76 -5.24 16.49 14.76
C GLY A 76 -3.93 16.80 15.49
N SER A 77 -3.06 17.67 14.97
CA SER A 77 -1.65 17.69 15.41
C SER A 77 -1.02 19.05 15.79
N LYS A 78 0.06 19.03 16.61
CA LYS A 78 0.66 20.20 17.32
C LYS A 78 2.13 20.58 16.97
N THR A 79 2.68 20.09 15.86
CA THR A 79 4.08 20.27 15.37
C THR A 79 4.09 20.87 13.95
N ASN A 80 5.27 21.19 13.41
CA ASN A 80 5.52 21.95 12.17
C ASN A 80 4.57 21.59 10.99
N ASN A 81 4.05 22.61 10.30
CA ASN A 81 2.94 22.46 9.35
C ASN A 81 3.32 21.70 8.07
N ASP A 82 4.50 21.94 7.51
CA ASP A 82 4.81 21.48 6.14
C ASP A 82 5.08 19.97 6.09
N GLU A 83 5.93 19.44 6.98
CA GLU A 83 6.24 18.00 7.02
C GLU A 83 4.98 17.15 7.26
N LYS A 84 4.08 17.63 8.11
CA LYS A 84 2.80 16.96 8.34
C LYS A 84 1.87 16.99 7.18
N GLU A 85 1.85 18.10 6.46
CA GLU A 85 1.06 18.21 5.27
C GLU A 85 1.52 17.13 4.26
N TYR A 86 2.83 16.93 4.12
CA TYR A 86 3.39 15.87 3.27
C TYR A 86 3.04 14.45 3.77
N LEU A 87 3.16 14.21 5.08
CA LEU A 87 2.74 12.93 5.67
C LEU A 87 1.23 12.71 5.53
N ALA A 88 0.42 13.75 5.68
CA ALA A 88 -1.03 13.70 5.51
C ALA A 88 -1.43 13.42 4.06
N ARG A 89 -0.70 13.95 3.08
CA ARG A 89 -0.85 13.55 1.66
C ARG A 89 -0.57 12.07 1.46
N CYS A 90 0.51 11.54 2.03
CA CYS A 90 0.83 10.11 1.94
C CYS A 90 -0.27 9.24 2.61
N ALA A 91 -0.77 9.65 3.78
CA ALA A 91 -1.86 8.97 4.48
C ALA A 91 -3.17 9.01 3.67
N ALA A 92 -3.52 10.19 3.13
CA ALA A 92 -4.70 10.35 2.27
C ALA A 92 -4.58 9.50 1.00
N ALA A 93 -3.41 9.47 0.35
CA ALA A 93 -3.16 8.65 -0.83
C ALA A 93 -3.35 7.15 -0.55
N LEU A 94 -2.88 6.64 0.59
CA LEU A 94 -3.10 5.25 1.00
C LEU A 94 -4.59 4.93 1.20
N ILE A 95 -5.34 5.84 1.82
CA ILE A 95 -6.79 5.69 2.01
C ILE A 95 -7.49 5.72 0.65
N LEU A 96 -7.21 6.71 -0.20
CA LEU A 96 -7.77 6.84 -1.54
C LEU A 96 -7.52 5.58 -2.38
N LEU A 97 -6.30 5.05 -2.34
CA LEU A 97 -5.93 3.84 -3.06
C LEU A 97 -6.78 2.65 -2.62
N GLY A 98 -7.01 2.49 -1.31
CA GLY A 98 -7.88 1.45 -0.75
C GLY A 98 -9.37 1.60 -1.09
N HIS A 99 -9.75 2.69 -1.76
CA HIS A 99 -11.11 2.99 -2.22
C HIS A 99 -11.18 3.24 -3.75
N GLY A 100 -10.12 2.90 -4.49
CA GLY A 100 -10.07 3.04 -5.95
C GLY A 100 -9.82 4.46 -6.48
N GLY A 101 -9.41 5.38 -5.61
CA GLY A 101 -8.95 6.74 -5.96
C GLY A 101 -7.49 6.76 -6.42
N THR A 102 -7.13 5.96 -7.44
CA THR A 102 -5.73 5.79 -7.88
C THR A 102 -5.13 7.09 -8.43
N ASP A 103 -5.82 7.79 -9.33
CA ASP A 103 -5.38 9.08 -9.87
C ASP A 103 -5.21 10.14 -8.77
N GLU A 104 -6.16 10.23 -7.84
CA GLU A 104 -6.03 11.17 -6.71
C GLU A 104 -4.84 10.83 -5.82
N ALA A 105 -4.64 9.54 -5.53
CA ALA A 105 -3.50 9.08 -4.76
C ALA A 105 -2.17 9.42 -5.45
N HIS A 106 -2.10 9.20 -6.77
CA HIS A 106 -0.97 9.59 -7.62
C HIS A 106 -0.69 11.08 -7.52
N ASP A 107 -1.71 11.91 -7.71
CA ASP A 107 -1.61 13.37 -7.70
C ASP A 107 -1.02 13.91 -6.39
N LEU A 108 -1.32 13.24 -5.27
CA LEU A 108 -0.83 13.61 -3.95
C LEU A 108 0.64 13.26 -3.71
N VAL A 109 1.11 12.13 -4.25
CA VAL A 109 2.45 11.59 -3.93
C VAL A 109 3.51 11.92 -4.97
N SER A 110 3.11 12.17 -6.21
CA SER A 110 4.05 12.50 -7.30
C SER A 110 4.92 13.72 -6.99
N PRO A 111 4.41 14.85 -6.47
CA PRO A 111 5.24 16.02 -6.13
C PRO A 111 6.19 15.81 -4.96
N LEU A 112 5.93 14.80 -4.12
CA LEU A 112 6.72 14.46 -2.94
C LEU A 112 7.79 13.39 -3.25
N SER A 113 7.53 12.55 -4.26
CA SER A 113 8.41 11.44 -4.66
C SER A 113 9.35 11.80 -5.82
N TRP A 114 9.09 12.92 -6.50
CA TRP A 114 9.90 13.36 -7.63
C TRP A 114 10.34 14.83 -7.53
N PRO A 115 11.65 15.12 -7.64
CA PRO A 115 12.17 16.46 -7.40
C PRO A 115 12.08 17.40 -8.62
N ASN A 116 11.63 16.94 -9.78
CA ASN A 116 11.60 17.73 -11.02
C ASN A 116 10.18 17.93 -11.56
N GLU A 117 9.97 18.92 -12.42
CA GLU A 117 8.68 19.05 -13.10
C GLU A 117 8.41 17.80 -13.97
N LEU A 118 7.22 17.24 -13.83
CA LEU A 118 6.76 16.10 -14.62
C LEU A 118 5.48 16.49 -15.37
N PRO A 119 5.35 16.12 -16.65
CA PRO A 119 4.14 16.40 -17.42
C PRO A 119 2.92 15.60 -16.94
N PHE A 120 3.12 14.62 -16.06
CA PHE A 120 2.12 13.72 -15.51
C PHE A 120 1.97 13.83 -13.99
N ALA A 121 2.65 14.77 -13.33
CA ALA A 121 2.42 15.09 -11.92
C ALA A 121 1.70 16.45 -11.79
N TYR A 122 0.78 16.57 -10.83
CA TYR A 122 0.16 17.85 -10.53
C TYR A 122 0.91 18.64 -9.47
N GLY A 123 1.11 19.92 -9.76
CA GLY A 123 1.75 20.85 -8.83
C GLY A 123 3.27 20.92 -8.99
N PRO A 124 3.88 21.96 -8.43
CA PRO A 124 5.33 22.11 -8.49
C PRO A 124 6.01 21.02 -7.66
N PRO A 125 7.22 20.60 -8.05
CA PRO A 125 8.02 19.69 -7.24
C PRO A 125 8.25 20.26 -5.85
N VAL A 126 8.22 19.40 -4.84
CA VAL A 126 8.45 19.81 -3.45
C VAL A 126 9.73 19.16 -2.95
N VAL A 127 10.65 19.99 -2.44
CA VAL A 127 11.82 19.48 -1.73
C VAL A 127 11.38 19.09 -0.32
N VAL A 128 11.41 17.79 -0.05
CA VAL A 128 10.98 17.23 1.23
C VAL A 128 12.15 16.55 1.97
N PRO A 129 12.06 16.33 3.29
CA PRO A 129 13.03 15.53 4.02
C PRO A 129 13.13 14.11 3.45
N GLU A 130 14.31 13.49 3.56
CA GLU A 130 14.61 12.16 3.00
C GLU A 130 13.60 11.07 3.41
N GLN A 131 13.15 11.12 4.67
CA GLN A 131 12.16 10.17 5.21
C GLN A 131 10.80 10.31 4.51
N VAL A 132 10.38 11.54 4.22
CA VAL A 132 9.14 11.84 3.49
C VAL A 132 9.29 11.43 2.02
N LEU A 133 10.44 11.72 1.39
CA LEU A 133 10.73 11.29 0.02
C LEU A 133 10.67 9.77 -0.12
N THR A 134 11.25 9.06 0.84
CA THR A 134 11.28 7.59 0.89
C THR A 134 9.88 7.01 1.07
N LEU A 135 9.11 7.53 2.04
CA LEU A 135 7.72 7.14 2.24
C LEU A 135 6.86 7.43 0.99
N ALA A 136 6.96 8.63 0.43
CA ALA A 136 6.22 9.01 -0.76
C ALA A 136 6.57 8.12 -1.95
N SER A 137 7.85 7.78 -2.15
CA SER A 137 8.28 6.83 -3.18
C SER A 137 7.69 5.44 -2.97
N TYR A 138 7.59 4.98 -1.71
CA TYR A 138 6.94 3.71 -1.40
C TYR A 138 5.44 3.76 -1.74
N VAL A 139 4.73 4.81 -1.30
CA VAL A 139 3.30 4.98 -1.62
C VAL A 139 3.09 5.09 -3.13
N HIS A 140 3.99 5.75 -3.85
CA HIS A 140 3.96 5.84 -5.30
C HIS A 140 4.11 4.45 -5.96
N ALA A 141 4.96 3.58 -5.42
CA ALA A 141 5.04 2.19 -5.86
C ALA A 141 3.70 1.44 -5.72
N LEU A 142 2.97 1.68 -4.63
CA LEU A 142 1.65 1.07 -4.40
C LEU A 142 0.59 1.58 -5.38
N VAL A 143 0.60 2.89 -5.70
CA VAL A 143 -0.26 3.49 -6.72
C VAL A 143 -0.07 2.77 -8.05
N HIS A 144 1.17 2.58 -8.49
CA HIS A 144 1.45 1.90 -9.75
C HIS A 144 1.20 0.40 -9.72
N ARG A 145 1.32 -0.26 -8.56
CA ARG A 145 0.88 -1.66 -8.42
C ARG A 145 -0.63 -1.79 -8.67
N ARG A 146 -1.42 -0.78 -8.29
CA ARG A 146 -2.87 -0.73 -8.56
C ARG A 146 -3.20 -0.44 -10.02
N GLU A 147 -2.34 0.29 -10.72
CA GLU A 147 -2.44 0.47 -12.18
C GLU A 147 -2.11 -0.84 -12.93
N GLY A 148 -1.17 -1.64 -12.42
CA GLY A 148 -0.95 -3.00 -12.87
C GLY A 148 -0.48 -3.12 -14.33
N PRO A 149 -1.22 -3.78 -15.23
CA PRO A 149 -0.74 -4.06 -16.58
C PRO A 149 -0.86 -2.88 -17.56
N PHE A 150 -1.53 -1.78 -17.17
CA PHE A 150 -1.76 -0.66 -18.06
C PHE A 150 -0.49 0.17 -18.29
N GLU A 151 -0.37 0.74 -19.49
CA GLU A 151 0.68 1.70 -19.81
C GLU A 151 0.58 2.93 -18.91
N SER A 152 1.74 3.44 -18.52
CA SER A 152 1.92 4.33 -17.39
C SER A 152 3.05 5.34 -17.67
N GLU A 153 3.55 5.99 -16.63
CA GLU A 153 4.71 6.86 -16.68
C GLU A 153 5.90 6.21 -17.39
N PHE A 154 6.72 7.05 -18.05
CA PHE A 154 7.93 6.63 -18.74
C PHE A 154 7.73 5.57 -19.84
N GLY A 155 6.49 5.35 -20.31
CA GLY A 155 6.17 4.32 -21.30
C GLY A 155 6.29 2.89 -20.76
N MET A 156 6.28 2.73 -19.44
CA MET A 156 6.31 1.44 -18.75
C MET A 156 4.90 1.01 -18.36
N THR A 157 4.70 -0.27 -18.00
CA THR A 157 3.46 -0.69 -17.35
C THR A 157 3.42 -0.23 -15.89
N GLY A 158 2.24 -0.17 -15.27
CA GLY A 158 2.09 0.06 -13.84
C GLY A 158 2.97 -0.86 -12.98
N PHE A 159 3.03 -2.17 -13.28
CA PHE A 159 3.92 -3.09 -12.56
C PHE A 159 5.40 -2.70 -12.67
N ASN A 160 5.87 -2.27 -13.83
CA ASN A 160 7.26 -1.85 -14.01
C ASN A 160 7.55 -0.51 -13.31
N ASN A 161 6.60 0.43 -13.32
CA ASN A 161 6.69 1.66 -12.52
C ASN A 161 6.71 1.37 -11.02
N ALA A 162 5.89 0.42 -10.56
CA ALA A 162 5.89 0.00 -9.17
C ALA A 162 7.28 -0.50 -8.73
N ASP A 163 7.96 -1.29 -9.56
CA ASP A 163 9.33 -1.75 -9.27
C ASP A 163 10.35 -0.61 -9.24
N TYR A 164 10.22 0.36 -10.15
CA TYR A 164 11.07 1.55 -10.18
C TYR A 164 10.95 2.37 -8.88
N TRP A 165 9.71 2.65 -8.46
CA TRP A 165 9.42 3.44 -7.26
C TRP A 165 9.75 2.68 -5.97
N ALA A 166 9.52 1.37 -5.94
CA ALA A 166 9.99 0.49 -4.87
C ALA A 166 11.52 0.55 -4.71
N GLY A 167 12.26 0.46 -5.82
CA GLY A 167 13.71 0.60 -5.82
C GLY A 167 14.17 2.01 -5.38
N SER A 168 13.40 3.05 -5.71
CA SER A 168 13.68 4.41 -5.27
C SER A 168 13.45 4.60 -3.76
N ALA A 169 12.38 4.02 -3.20
CA ALA A 169 12.12 4.01 -1.76
C ALA A 169 13.22 3.29 -0.95
N LEU A 170 13.85 2.27 -1.52
CA LEU A 170 14.91 1.50 -0.86
C LEU A 170 16.34 1.99 -1.17
N ARG A 171 16.48 3.06 -1.96
CA ARG A 171 17.79 3.56 -2.41
C ARG A 171 18.64 4.11 -1.28
N SER A 172 17.99 4.73 -0.30
CA SER A 172 18.61 5.39 0.83
C SER A 172 18.51 4.51 2.08
N PRO A 173 19.64 4.05 2.66
CA PRO A 173 19.61 3.26 3.88
C PRO A 173 18.88 3.97 5.02
N GLU A 174 19.17 5.26 5.25
CA GLU A 174 18.52 6.07 6.28
C GLU A 174 17.01 6.19 6.05
N GLY A 175 16.59 6.45 4.81
CA GLY A 175 15.18 6.52 4.46
C GLY A 175 14.45 5.19 4.65
N ALA A 176 15.07 4.09 4.22
CA ALA A 176 14.48 2.76 4.33
C ALA A 176 14.43 2.25 5.78
N GLU A 177 15.38 2.61 6.62
CA GLU A 177 15.35 2.33 8.07
C GLU A 177 14.20 3.06 8.78
N ALA A 178 13.72 4.18 8.23
CA ALA A 178 12.56 4.88 8.76
C ALA A 178 11.23 4.19 8.40
N LEU A 179 11.20 3.27 7.42
CA LEU A 179 9.99 2.57 7.00
C LEU A 179 9.69 1.36 7.92
N PRO A 180 8.40 0.97 8.07
CA PRO A 180 8.01 -0.17 8.91
C PRO A 180 8.24 -1.54 8.23
N LEU A 181 9.38 -1.72 7.55
CA LEU A 181 9.68 -2.89 6.71
C LEU A 181 9.62 -4.22 7.49
N GLU A 182 10.12 -4.26 8.71
CA GLU A 182 10.08 -5.46 9.56
C GLU A 182 8.65 -5.80 10.01
N GLU A 183 7.82 -4.80 10.34
CA GLU A 183 6.40 -5.01 10.69
C GLU A 183 5.64 -5.55 9.48
N ILE A 184 5.90 -5.02 8.27
CA ILE A 184 5.32 -5.51 7.01
C ILE A 184 5.71 -6.97 6.79
N ARG A 185 7.01 -7.30 6.78
CA ARG A 185 7.52 -8.66 6.58
C ARG A 185 6.89 -9.64 7.56
N THR A 186 6.92 -9.32 8.85
CA THR A 186 6.42 -10.20 9.92
C THR A 186 4.91 -10.42 9.78
N SER A 187 4.16 -9.37 9.43
CA SER A 187 2.71 -9.46 9.28
C SER A 187 2.30 -10.30 8.06
N ILE A 188 3.02 -10.18 6.94
CA ILE A 188 2.79 -11.02 5.75
C ILE A 188 3.15 -12.49 6.02
N LEU A 189 4.24 -12.76 6.75
CA LEU A 189 4.61 -14.11 7.19
C LEU A 189 3.49 -14.74 8.03
N ASN A 190 2.99 -14.01 9.02
CA ASN A 190 1.92 -14.47 9.91
C ASN A 190 0.61 -14.72 9.14
N LEU A 191 0.29 -13.87 8.16
CA LEU A 191 -0.86 -14.07 7.28
C LEU A 191 -0.75 -15.39 6.50
N ALA A 192 0.41 -15.63 5.86
CA ALA A 192 0.64 -16.86 5.09
C ALA A 192 0.56 -18.12 5.97
N GLN A 193 1.11 -18.08 7.19
CA GLN A 193 1.02 -19.17 8.17
C GLN A 193 -0.42 -19.44 8.62
N THR A 194 -1.20 -18.38 8.84
CA THR A 194 -2.63 -18.49 9.23
C THR A 194 -3.44 -19.15 8.12
N MET A 195 -3.23 -18.74 6.87
CA MET A 195 -3.92 -19.33 5.71
C MET A 195 -3.50 -20.78 5.47
N SER A 196 -2.25 -21.14 5.75
CA SER A 196 -1.75 -22.52 5.63
C SER A 196 -2.27 -23.45 6.73
N SER A 197 -2.59 -22.91 7.90
CA SER A 197 -3.00 -23.71 9.08
C SER A 197 -4.50 -23.94 9.18
N ASN A 198 -5.33 -23.28 8.36
CA ASN A 198 -6.79 -23.41 8.41
C ASN A 198 -7.39 -23.96 7.10
N PRO A 199 -7.16 -25.25 6.75
CA PRO A 199 -7.74 -25.86 5.54
C PRO A 199 -9.27 -25.99 5.59
N GLN A 200 -9.91 -25.84 6.76
CA GLN A 200 -11.36 -26.07 6.92
C GLN A 200 -12.26 -25.00 6.29
N GLN A 201 -11.74 -23.81 5.94
CA GLN A 201 -12.51 -22.83 5.15
C GLN A 201 -12.50 -23.12 3.64
N GLN A 202 -11.69 -24.07 3.16
CA GLN A 202 -11.52 -24.34 1.73
C GLN A 202 -12.45 -25.43 1.17
N SER A 203 -13.22 -26.14 2.01
CA SER A 203 -13.87 -27.41 1.59
C SER A 203 -15.39 -27.47 1.67
N ALA A 204 -16.13 -26.35 1.71
CA ALA A 204 -17.60 -26.43 1.70
C ALA A 204 -18.19 -26.81 0.32
N ALA A 205 -17.39 -26.80 -0.76
CA ALA A 205 -17.88 -26.99 -2.13
C ALA A 205 -17.30 -28.22 -2.89
N SER A 206 -16.30 -28.93 -2.36
CA SER A 206 -15.65 -30.04 -3.07
C SER A 206 -16.04 -31.40 -2.47
N SER A 207 -16.80 -32.16 -3.25
CA SER A 207 -17.26 -33.51 -2.96
C SER A 207 -16.09 -34.50 -2.70
N GLN A 208 -16.37 -35.53 -1.90
CA GLN A 208 -15.46 -36.52 -1.31
C GLN A 208 -14.54 -37.33 -2.28
N ALA A 209 -14.44 -36.99 -3.56
CA ALA A 209 -13.70 -37.76 -4.56
C ALA A 209 -12.25 -37.30 -4.82
N GLN A 210 -11.79 -36.16 -4.28
CA GLN A 210 -10.45 -35.60 -4.56
C GLN A 210 -9.36 -35.87 -3.48
N ALA A 211 -9.69 -36.58 -2.41
CA ALA A 211 -8.81 -36.72 -1.24
C ALA A 211 -7.56 -37.63 -1.41
N GLN A 212 -7.32 -38.21 -2.59
CA GLN A 212 -6.25 -39.22 -2.78
C GLN A 212 -5.16 -38.87 -3.80
N ALA A 213 -5.13 -37.66 -4.40
CA ALA A 213 -4.18 -37.33 -5.47
C ALA A 213 -3.23 -36.13 -5.23
N GLN A 214 -3.30 -35.40 -4.11
CA GLN A 214 -2.50 -34.16 -3.90
C GLN A 214 -1.31 -34.35 -2.94
N ALA A 215 -0.33 -35.19 -3.31
CA ALA A 215 0.81 -35.50 -2.43
C ALA A 215 2.20 -35.04 -2.94
N SER A 216 2.32 -34.14 -3.92
CA SER A 216 3.65 -33.89 -4.51
C SER A 216 4.03 -32.47 -4.91
N SER A 217 3.18 -31.46 -4.73
CA SER A 217 3.60 -30.06 -4.92
C SER A 217 3.22 -29.23 -3.70
N PRO A 218 4.13 -28.39 -3.16
CA PRO A 218 3.76 -27.37 -2.19
C PRO A 218 2.63 -26.53 -2.81
N PRO A 219 1.58 -26.16 -2.04
CA PRO A 219 0.61 -25.18 -2.50
C PRO A 219 1.35 -23.95 -3.04
N ALA A 220 0.85 -23.31 -4.11
CA ALA A 220 1.54 -22.18 -4.77
C ALA A 220 1.99 -21.08 -3.79
N LEU A 221 1.21 -20.85 -2.72
CA LEU A 221 1.57 -19.99 -1.60
C LEU A 221 2.86 -20.45 -0.90
N GLN A 222 2.99 -21.71 -0.53
CA GLN A 222 4.19 -22.23 0.12
C GLN A 222 5.43 -22.09 -0.78
N GLN A 223 5.28 -22.33 -2.08
CA GLN A 223 6.36 -22.11 -3.04
C GLN A 223 6.77 -20.63 -3.10
N TRP A 224 5.80 -19.71 -3.20
CA TRP A 224 6.07 -18.28 -3.18
C TRP A 224 6.77 -17.85 -1.87
N MET A 225 6.29 -18.34 -0.73
CA MET A 225 6.89 -18.08 0.58
C MET A 225 8.33 -18.58 0.67
N GLN A 226 8.64 -19.76 0.11
CA GLN A 226 10.01 -20.26 0.06
C GLN A 226 10.90 -19.37 -0.80
N THR A 227 10.43 -18.93 -1.98
CA THR A 227 11.20 -18.06 -2.88
C THR A 227 11.54 -16.72 -2.23
N HIS A 228 10.62 -16.09 -1.50
CA HIS A 228 10.79 -14.73 -0.99
C HIS A 228 11.21 -14.63 0.49
N PHE A 229 11.11 -15.71 1.26
CA PHE A 229 11.42 -15.70 2.70
C PHE A 229 12.40 -16.78 3.15
N ALA A 230 12.75 -17.76 2.32
CA ALA A 230 13.76 -18.75 2.71
C ALA A 230 15.18 -18.14 2.63
N GLU A 231 15.95 -18.33 3.70
CA GLU A 231 17.42 -18.17 3.74
C GLU A 231 18.01 -16.76 3.69
N GLN A 232 17.21 -15.70 3.72
CA GLN A 232 17.76 -14.38 4.09
C GLN A 232 17.86 -14.32 5.62
N GLU A 233 19.05 -14.62 6.17
CA GLU A 233 19.53 -13.85 7.34
C GLU A 233 19.17 -12.38 7.06
N LEU A 234 18.55 -11.68 8.01
CA LEU A 234 17.96 -10.34 7.85
C LEU A 234 18.96 -9.34 7.23
N ALA A 235 19.16 -9.43 5.92
CA ALA A 235 19.97 -8.55 5.12
C ALA A 235 19.10 -7.34 4.86
N PHE A 236 19.68 -6.15 4.98
CA PHE A 236 18.99 -4.94 4.62
C PHE A 236 18.67 -4.97 3.11
N PRO A 237 17.42 -4.64 2.70
CA PRO A 237 16.28 -4.24 3.52
C PRO A 237 15.51 -5.42 4.13
N ALA A 238 14.90 -5.21 5.31
CA ALA A 238 14.08 -6.24 5.96
C ALA A 238 12.83 -6.64 5.16
N TRP A 239 12.40 -5.84 4.18
CA TRP A 239 11.31 -6.15 3.26
C TRP A 239 11.55 -5.45 1.92
N ASP A 240 11.22 -6.13 0.83
CA ASP A 240 11.26 -5.57 -0.52
C ASP A 240 9.85 -5.53 -1.12
N PRO A 241 9.23 -4.34 -1.32
CA PRO A 241 7.89 -4.22 -1.89
C PRO A 241 7.74 -4.82 -3.28
N ARG A 242 8.84 -5.07 -4.00
CA ARG A 242 8.84 -5.73 -5.31
C ARG A 242 8.35 -7.18 -5.22
N ALA A 243 8.52 -7.84 -4.08
CA ALA A 243 8.03 -9.22 -3.90
C ALA A 243 6.51 -9.33 -4.07
N LEU A 244 5.73 -8.40 -3.49
CA LEU A 244 4.28 -8.36 -3.70
C LEU A 244 3.90 -7.85 -5.09
N ASN A 245 4.69 -6.96 -5.67
CA ASN A 245 4.47 -6.50 -7.05
C ASN A 245 4.60 -7.66 -8.06
N GLU A 246 5.66 -8.47 -7.92
CA GLU A 246 5.87 -9.67 -8.71
C GLU A 246 4.71 -10.67 -8.54
N LEU A 247 4.25 -10.89 -7.31
CA LEU A 247 3.09 -11.75 -7.05
C LEU A 247 1.83 -11.26 -7.79
N CYS A 248 1.51 -9.97 -7.69
CA CYS A 248 0.36 -9.37 -8.38
C CYS A 248 0.48 -9.49 -9.91
N SER A 249 1.67 -9.23 -10.46
CA SER A 249 1.96 -9.36 -11.90
C SER A 249 1.79 -10.80 -12.38
N ASN A 250 2.32 -11.78 -11.65
CA ASN A 250 2.19 -13.19 -11.98
C ASN A 250 0.73 -13.66 -11.94
N LEU A 251 -0.04 -13.27 -10.92
CA LEU A 251 -1.47 -13.58 -10.82
C LEU A 251 -2.25 -12.97 -12.00
N GLN A 252 -1.93 -11.73 -12.37
CA GLN A 252 -2.58 -11.05 -13.49
C GLN A 252 -2.31 -11.76 -14.83
N GLN A 253 -1.07 -12.18 -15.07
CA GLN A 253 -0.70 -12.95 -16.27
C GLN A 253 -1.40 -14.31 -16.32
N GLN A 254 -1.53 -14.99 -15.18
CA GLN A 254 -2.27 -16.26 -15.08
C GLN A 254 -3.75 -16.06 -15.41
N GLN A 255 -4.39 -15.02 -14.87
CA GLN A 255 -5.78 -14.68 -15.18
C GLN A 255 -5.99 -14.41 -16.68
N GLN A 256 -5.07 -13.69 -17.33
CA GLN A 256 -5.14 -13.46 -18.78
C GLN A 256 -5.01 -14.75 -19.61
N GLN A 257 -4.18 -15.69 -19.18
CA GLN A 257 -4.03 -16.99 -19.86
C GLN A 257 -5.28 -17.88 -19.68
N GLN A 258 -5.93 -17.83 -18.52
CA GLN A 258 -7.13 -18.62 -18.21
C GLN A 258 -8.41 -18.11 -18.86
N GLN A 259 -8.46 -16.86 -19.31
CA GLN A 259 -9.55 -16.37 -20.17
C GLN A 259 -9.59 -17.06 -21.54
N GLN A 260 -8.62 -17.93 -21.85
CA GLN A 260 -8.71 -18.88 -22.95
C GLN A 260 -9.61 -20.08 -22.55
N PRO A 261 -10.53 -20.52 -23.42
CA PRO A 261 -11.71 -21.34 -23.05
C PRO A 261 -11.47 -22.77 -22.50
N ALA A 262 -10.26 -23.15 -22.10
CA ALA A 262 -9.90 -24.56 -21.84
C ALA A 262 -9.40 -24.92 -20.43
N ALA A 263 -9.23 -23.99 -19.47
CA ALA A 263 -8.73 -24.36 -18.14
C ALA A 263 -9.26 -23.46 -17.02
N GLN A 264 -10.29 -23.91 -16.30
CA GLN A 264 -10.62 -23.42 -14.97
C GLN A 264 -10.00 -24.35 -13.94
N THR A 265 -8.96 -23.89 -13.23
CA THR A 265 -8.36 -24.61 -12.11
C THR A 265 -8.72 -23.94 -10.79
N THR A 266 -9.29 -24.72 -9.87
CA THR A 266 -9.80 -24.28 -8.55
C THR A 266 -8.72 -23.95 -7.51
N ASN A 267 -7.43 -23.99 -7.87
CA ASN A 267 -6.32 -23.83 -6.92
C ASN A 267 -5.82 -22.39 -6.78
N ASP A 268 -6.23 -21.47 -7.66
CA ASP A 268 -5.70 -20.09 -7.69
C ASP A 268 -6.33 -19.16 -6.64
N ASP A 269 -7.52 -19.51 -6.13
CA ASP A 269 -8.27 -18.65 -5.20
C ASP A 269 -7.50 -18.38 -3.90
N THR A 270 -6.73 -19.35 -3.39
CA THR A 270 -5.98 -19.15 -2.14
C THR A 270 -4.81 -18.19 -2.31
N LEU A 271 -4.08 -18.27 -3.43
CA LEU A 271 -2.95 -17.38 -3.69
C LEU A 271 -3.43 -15.96 -3.99
N GLN A 272 -4.54 -15.82 -4.73
CA GLN A 272 -5.15 -14.53 -4.97
C GLN A 272 -5.66 -13.89 -3.67
N GLN A 273 -6.41 -14.63 -2.84
CA GLN A 273 -6.88 -14.13 -1.54
C GLN A 273 -5.72 -13.73 -0.63
N PHE A 274 -4.63 -14.50 -0.64
CA PHE A 274 -3.41 -14.13 0.08
C PHE A 274 -2.84 -12.83 -0.44
N ALA A 275 -2.68 -12.67 -1.76
CA ALA A 275 -2.13 -11.46 -2.35
C ALA A 275 -2.97 -10.22 -2.05
N GLU A 276 -4.30 -10.31 -2.16
CA GLU A 276 -5.24 -9.22 -1.83
C GLU A 276 -5.10 -8.79 -0.36
N GLN A 277 -5.07 -9.76 0.56
CA GLN A 277 -4.91 -9.49 1.99
C GLN A 277 -3.50 -8.97 2.34
N ALA A 278 -2.45 -9.48 1.68
CA ALA A 278 -1.08 -9.06 1.93
C ALA A 278 -0.83 -7.61 1.45
N VAL A 279 -1.33 -7.24 0.27
CA VAL A 279 -1.25 -5.86 -0.22
C VAL A 279 -2.04 -4.90 0.67
N LEU A 280 -3.25 -5.27 1.09
CA LEU A 280 -4.04 -4.46 2.01
C LEU A 280 -3.34 -4.29 3.37
N LEU A 281 -2.72 -5.36 3.88
CA LEU A 281 -1.98 -5.35 5.14
C LEU A 281 -0.74 -4.45 5.07
N GLU A 282 0.03 -4.53 3.98
CA GLU A 282 1.16 -3.63 3.70
C GLU A 282 0.72 -2.15 3.73
N MET A 283 -0.37 -1.83 3.02
CA MET A 283 -0.94 -0.48 3.00
C MET A 283 -1.37 0.00 4.39
N LYS A 284 -2.05 -0.86 5.17
CA LYS A 284 -2.52 -0.51 6.52
C LYS A 284 -1.37 -0.28 7.50
N ILE A 285 -0.28 -1.03 7.39
CA ILE A 285 0.91 -0.85 8.23
C ILE A 285 1.60 0.48 7.88
N LEU A 286 1.79 0.79 6.59
CA LEU A 286 2.32 2.08 6.16
C LEU A 286 1.44 3.26 6.60
N LEU A 287 0.13 3.10 6.50
CA LEU A 287 -0.81 4.13 6.92
C LEU A 287 -0.74 4.35 8.43
N LYS A 288 -0.74 3.28 9.23
CA LYS A 288 -0.57 3.33 10.68
C LYS A 288 0.74 4.01 11.06
N HIS A 289 1.85 3.65 10.41
CA HIS A 289 3.15 4.29 10.61
C HIS A 289 3.09 5.80 10.31
N THR A 290 2.52 6.18 9.18
CA THR A 290 2.36 7.58 8.76
C THR A 290 1.48 8.37 9.75
N LEU A 291 0.35 7.81 10.18
CA LEU A 291 -0.55 8.45 11.14
C LEU A 291 0.09 8.62 12.53
N LYS A 292 0.91 7.66 12.97
CA LYS A 292 1.73 7.81 14.19
C LYS A 292 2.74 8.93 14.07
N ALA A 293 3.43 9.05 12.94
CA ALA A 293 4.37 10.15 12.68
C ALA A 293 3.67 11.52 12.69
N ILE A 294 2.40 11.58 12.26
CA ILE A 294 1.56 12.78 12.37
C ILE A 294 1.17 13.08 13.83
N GLY A 295 1.11 12.07 14.71
CA GLY A 295 0.81 12.21 16.14
C GLY A 295 -0.50 11.58 16.61
N TYR A 296 -1.08 10.69 15.80
CA TYR A 296 -2.28 9.95 16.16
C TYR A 296 -1.98 8.69 16.98
N ASP A 297 -2.92 8.29 17.84
CA ASP A 297 -2.96 6.99 18.50
C ASP A 297 -3.73 5.98 17.63
N VAL A 298 -3.00 5.07 16.99
CA VAL A 298 -3.49 4.10 15.98
C VAL A 298 -2.85 2.71 16.10
#